data_AF-A0A6N7PYM9-F1
#
_entry.id   AF-A0A6N7PYM9-F1
#
_cell.length_a   1.000
_cell.length_b   1.000
_cell.length_c   1.000
_cell.angle_alpha   90.00
_cell.angle_beta   90.00
_cell.angle_gamma   90.00
#
_symmetry.space_group_name_H-M   'P 1'
#
loop_
_entity.id
_entity.type
_entity.pdbx_description
1 polymer ?
#
loop_
_entity_poly.entity_id
_entity_poly.type
_entity_poly.pdbx_seq_one_letter_code
_entity_poly.pdbx_strand_id
1 'polypeptide(L)'
;MLPLAWLLCVTWLLAAVLVSVLRGLRGAREGRAHLAARRIKSPTIYLFSAYLLVAALVTPHSPGETTSPLLWLAFAIPLANTLAAWSSIGQAQPKGLTRLGLALLHGGALLSAAACILALASPRFVPVWLGGPGQ
;
A
#
# COMPACT_ATOMS: atom_id res chain seq x y z
N MET A 1 -22.85 6.16 -5.71
CA MET A 1 -21.70 7.07 -5.43
C MET A 1 -20.44 6.40 -5.94
N LEU A 2 -19.99 6.74 -7.16
CA LEU A 2 -19.17 5.80 -7.95
C LEU A 2 -17.82 6.30 -8.48
N PRO A 3 -17.59 7.59 -8.80
CA PRO A 3 -16.30 8.00 -9.36
C PRO A 3 -15.36 8.67 -8.33
N LEU A 4 -15.87 9.43 -7.36
CA LEU A 4 -15.02 10.32 -6.55
C LEU A 4 -14.11 9.57 -5.57
N ALA A 5 -14.66 8.63 -4.79
CA ALA A 5 -13.85 7.82 -3.87
C ALA A 5 -12.79 7.00 -4.63
N TRP A 6 -13.15 6.49 -5.82
CA TRP A 6 -12.23 5.74 -6.66
C TRP A 6 -11.13 6.67 -7.22
N LEU A 7 -11.50 7.82 -7.77
CA LEU A 7 -10.54 8.83 -8.21
C LEU A 7 -9.60 9.26 -7.08
N LEU A 8 -10.12 9.44 -5.86
CA LEU A 8 -9.31 9.76 -4.68
C LEU A 8 -8.31 8.64 -4.36
N CYS A 9 -8.74 7.38 -4.32
CA CYS A 9 -7.82 6.26 -4.07
C CYS A 9 -6.76 6.12 -5.17
N VAL A 10 -7.14 6.18 -6.45
CA VAL A 10 -6.17 6.13 -7.57
C VAL A 10 -5.18 7.29 -7.50
N THR A 11 -5.68 8.52 -7.33
CA THR A 11 -4.81 9.70 -7.26
C THR A 11 -3.88 9.65 -6.05
N TRP A 12 -4.34 9.14 -4.90
CA TRP A 12 -3.51 8.95 -3.72
C TRP A 12 -2.41 7.91 -3.94
N LEU A 13 -2.76 6.76 -4.55
CA LEU A 13 -1.79 5.72 -4.90
C LEU A 13 -0.74 6.24 -5.88
N LEU A 14 -1.17 6.94 -6.94
CA LEU A 14 -0.28 7.56 -7.91
C LEU A 14 0.63 8.60 -7.25
N ALA A 15 0.10 9.43 -6.36
CA ALA A 15 0.89 10.42 -5.62
C ALA A 15 1.94 9.73 -4.73
N ALA A 16 1.58 8.66 -4.03
CA ALA A 16 2.51 7.90 -3.19
C ALA A 16 3.63 7.26 -4.02
N VAL A 17 3.30 6.61 -5.14
CA VAL A 17 4.28 6.04 -6.07
C VAL A 17 5.20 7.11 -6.63
N LEU A 18 4.63 8.23 -7.11
CA LEU A 18 5.41 9.32 -7.69
C LEU A 18 6.39 9.92 -6.68
N VAL A 19 5.92 10.20 -5.45
CA VAL A 19 6.78 10.73 -4.38
C VAL A 19 7.87 9.72 -4.02
N SER A 20 7.54 8.43 -3.95
CA SER A 20 8.53 7.37 -3.73
C SER A 20 9.60 7.32 -4.80
N VAL A 21 9.21 7.36 -6.07
CA VAL A 21 10.15 7.34 -7.20
C VAL A 21 11.03 8.58 -7.18
N LEU A 22 10.45 9.77 -7.10
CA LEU A 22 11.21 11.03 -7.13
C LEU A 22 12.20 11.13 -5.96
N ARG A 23 11.73 10.84 -4.74
CA ARG A 23 12.59 10.91 -3.55
C ARG A 23 13.63 9.80 -3.55
N GLY A 24 13.26 8.59 -3.92
CA GLY A 24 14.20 7.48 -3.94
C GLY A 24 15.26 7.60 -5.03
N LEU A 25 14.90 8.09 -6.23
CA LEU A 25 15.88 8.43 -7.28
C LEU A 25 16.87 9.49 -6.82
N ARG A 26 16.39 10.55 -6.15
CA ARG A 26 17.26 11.54 -5.52
C ARG A 26 18.17 10.90 -4.47
N GLY A 27 17.61 10.07 -3.59
CA GLY A 27 18.36 9.31 -2.59
C GLY A 27 19.46 8.44 -3.17
N ALA A 28 19.14 7.72 -4.26
CA ALA A 28 20.06 6.84 -4.96
C ALA A 28 21.19 7.62 -5.65
N ARG A 29 20.87 8.74 -6.31
CA ARG A 29 21.87 9.66 -6.91
C ARG A 29 22.83 10.22 -5.87
N GLU A 30 22.37 10.42 -4.64
CA GLU A 30 23.20 10.84 -3.50
C GLU A 30 23.92 9.65 -2.80
N GLY A 31 23.94 8.45 -3.38
CA GLY A 31 24.68 7.27 -2.85
C GLY A 31 23.99 6.52 -1.70
N ARG A 32 22.74 6.85 -1.38
CA ARG A 32 22.03 6.34 -0.19
C ARG A 32 21.16 5.11 -0.44
N ALA A 33 21.27 4.47 -1.61
CA ALA A 33 20.48 3.29 -1.97
C ALA A 33 20.63 2.14 -0.95
N HIS A 34 21.82 1.99 -0.37
CA HIS A 34 22.11 0.98 0.65
C HIS A 34 21.23 1.14 1.92
N LEU A 35 20.80 2.35 2.26
CA LEU A 35 19.92 2.60 3.42
C LEU A 35 18.52 2.05 3.18
N ALA A 36 18.00 2.14 1.95
CA ALA A 36 16.72 1.55 1.59
C ALA A 36 16.80 0.02 1.66
N ALA A 37 17.87 -0.57 1.12
CA ALA A 37 18.08 -2.02 1.18
C ALA A 37 18.12 -2.56 2.62
N ARG A 38 18.71 -1.81 3.57
CA ARG A 38 18.70 -2.18 5.00
C ARG A 38 17.29 -2.16 5.61
N ARG A 39 16.45 -1.19 5.23
CA ARG A 39 15.07 -1.06 5.74
C ARG A 39 14.11 -2.09 5.13
N ILE A 40 14.32 -2.44 3.86
CA ILE A 40 13.50 -3.44 3.15
C ILE A 40 13.64 -4.81 3.81
N LYS A 41 14.83 -5.15 4.33
CA LYS A 41 15.12 -6.43 5.02
C LYS A 41 14.39 -6.63 6.36
N SER A 42 13.37 -5.84 6.69
CA SER A 42 12.60 -6.03 7.92
C SER A 42 11.85 -7.37 7.89
N PRO A 43 12.19 -8.34 8.76
CA PRO A 43 11.60 -9.67 8.72
C PRO A 43 10.11 -9.66 9.06
N THR A 44 9.65 -8.70 9.87
CA THR A 44 8.27 -8.60 10.33
C THR A 44 7.28 -8.47 9.18
N ILE A 45 7.62 -7.65 8.17
CA ILE A 45 6.71 -7.38 7.05
C ILE A 45 6.60 -8.59 6.15
N TYR A 46 7.71 -9.29 5.90
CA TYR A 46 7.70 -10.53 5.14
C TYR A 46 6.99 -11.66 5.88
N LEU A 47 7.20 -11.78 7.19
CA LEU A 47 6.51 -12.78 8.00
C LEU A 47 4.99 -12.54 8.00
N PHE A 48 4.56 -11.29 8.17
CA PHE A 48 3.16 -10.92 8.08
C PHE A 48 2.57 -11.19 6.69
N SER A 49 3.31 -10.84 5.63
CA SER A 49 2.88 -11.08 4.24
C SER A 49 2.81 -12.57 3.92
N ALA A 50 3.76 -13.38 4.41
CA ALA A 50 3.74 -14.82 4.28
C ALA A 50 2.56 -15.43 5.05
N TYR A 51 2.27 -14.93 6.26
CA TYR A 51 1.08 -15.33 7.00
C TYR A 51 -0.21 -15.03 6.22
N LEU A 52 -0.33 -13.83 5.66
CA LEU A 52 -1.48 -13.47 4.81
C LEU A 52 -1.58 -14.34 3.56
N LEU A 53 -0.44 -14.69 2.94
CA LEU A 53 -0.42 -15.58 1.79
C LEU A 53 -0.91 -16.98 2.16
N VAL A 54 -0.40 -17.55 3.25
CA VAL A 54 -0.86 -18.85 3.75
C VAL A 54 -2.35 -18.79 4.08
N ALA A 55 -2.79 -17.74 4.79
CA ALA A 55 -4.20 -17.51 5.10
C ALA A 55 -5.05 -17.44 3.82
N ALA A 56 -4.58 -16.75 2.78
CA ALA A 56 -5.27 -16.65 1.49
C ALA A 56 -5.42 -18.01 0.78
N LEU A 57 -4.46 -18.92 0.96
CA LEU A 57 -4.47 -20.25 0.33
C LEU A 57 -5.37 -21.25 1.06
N VAL A 58 -5.48 -21.12 2.38
CA VAL A 58 -6.27 -22.06 3.20
C VAL A 58 -7.69 -21.58 3.47
N THR A 59 -7.97 -20.28 3.32
CA THR A 59 -9.30 -19.72 3.57
C THR A 59 -10.20 -19.93 2.35
N PRO A 60 -11.33 -20.64 2.49
CA PRO A 60 -12.28 -20.79 1.40
C PRO A 60 -12.88 -19.42 1.01
N HIS A 61 -13.15 -19.26 -0.28
CA HIS A 61 -13.72 -18.01 -0.81
C HIS A 61 -15.15 -17.80 -0.31
N SER A 62 -15.47 -16.56 0.07
CA SER A 62 -16.84 -16.20 0.42
C SER A 62 -17.73 -16.13 -0.84
N PRO A 63 -19.05 -16.35 -0.73
CA PRO A 63 -19.96 -16.27 -1.87
C PRO A 63 -19.93 -14.90 -2.58
N GLY A 64 -19.44 -14.88 -3.82
CA GLY A 64 -19.32 -13.67 -4.65
C GLY A 64 -17.94 -12.99 -4.61
N GLU A 65 -16.94 -13.63 -4.00
CA GLU A 65 -15.54 -13.26 -4.18
C GLU A 65 -15.02 -13.80 -5.51
N THR A 66 -14.36 -12.94 -6.29
CA THR A 66 -13.69 -13.34 -7.55
C THR A 66 -12.27 -13.84 -7.28
N THR A 67 -11.63 -13.29 -6.25
CA THR A 67 -10.28 -13.62 -5.78
C THR A 67 -10.17 -13.31 -4.28
N SER A 68 -9.22 -13.92 -3.56
CA SER A 68 -9.04 -13.67 -2.12
C SER A 68 -8.41 -12.28 -1.86
N PRO A 69 -9.05 -11.37 -1.09
CA PRO A 69 -8.45 -10.09 -0.70
C PRO A 69 -7.13 -10.24 0.07
N LEU A 70 -6.99 -11.32 0.84
CA LEU A 70 -5.78 -11.64 1.60
C LEU A 70 -4.60 -11.89 0.66
N LEU A 71 -4.85 -12.51 -0.50
CA LEU A 71 -3.84 -12.74 -1.53
C LEU A 71 -3.30 -11.40 -2.04
N TRP A 72 -4.18 -10.48 -2.39
CA TRP A 72 -3.80 -9.14 -2.86
C TRP A 72 -3.04 -8.34 -1.78
N LEU A 73 -3.48 -8.41 -0.52
CA LEU A 73 -2.80 -7.75 0.60
C LEU A 73 -1.40 -8.32 0.84
N ALA A 74 -1.22 -9.65 0.70
CA ALA A 74 0.08 -10.30 0.84
C ALA A 74 1.13 -9.75 -0.14
N PHE A 75 0.71 -9.23 -1.31
CA PHE A 75 1.60 -8.55 -2.26
C PHE A 75 1.64 -7.03 -2.08
N ALA A 76 0.51 -6.40 -1.75
CA ALA A 76 0.41 -4.94 -1.64
C ALA A 76 1.24 -4.40 -0.45
N ILE A 77 1.26 -5.11 0.68
CA ILE A 77 1.97 -4.69 1.89
C ILE A 77 3.50 -4.63 1.70
N PRO A 78 4.18 -5.69 1.20
CA PRO A 78 5.62 -5.63 0.99
C PRO A 78 5.98 -4.61 -0.09
N LEU A 79 5.13 -4.44 -1.11
CA LEU A 79 5.31 -3.40 -2.13
C LEU A 79 5.23 -1.99 -1.52
N ALA A 80 4.18 -1.70 -0.73
CA ALA A 80 4.01 -0.42 -0.04
C ALA A 80 5.17 -0.13 0.91
N ASN A 81 5.65 -1.14 1.65
CA ASN A 81 6.84 -1.01 2.48
C ASN A 81 8.10 -0.67 1.67
N THR A 82 8.28 -1.33 0.52
CA THR A 82 9.41 -1.08 -0.37
C THR A 82 9.39 0.36 -0.89
N LEU A 83 8.22 0.84 -1.31
CA LEU A 83 8.01 2.22 -1.75
C LEU A 83 8.25 3.23 -0.61
N ALA A 84 7.78 2.93 0.60
CA ALA A 84 8.00 3.78 1.77
C ALA A 84 9.49 3.85 2.12
N ALA A 85 10.18 2.71 2.17
CA ALA A 85 11.62 2.62 2.40
C ALA A 85 12.41 3.40 1.32
N TRP A 86 12.03 3.26 0.05
CA TRP A 86 12.62 3.98 -1.07
C TRP A 86 12.39 5.50 -0.98
N SER A 87 11.21 5.94 -0.59
CA SER A 87 10.93 7.38 -0.41
C SER A 87 11.74 8.01 0.74
N SER A 88 12.06 7.21 1.76
CA SER A 88 12.71 7.66 2.98
C SER A 88 14.17 8.08 2.76
N ILE A 89 14.84 7.51 1.75
CA ILE A 89 16.24 7.84 1.44
C ILE A 89 16.42 9.16 0.67
N GLY A 90 15.32 9.83 0.29
CA GLY A 90 15.39 11.08 -0.48
C GLY A 90 15.96 12.28 0.27
N GLN A 91 16.02 12.23 1.60
CA GLN A 91 16.66 13.24 2.44
C GLN A 91 17.29 12.56 3.66
N ALA A 92 18.54 12.90 3.97
CA ALA A 92 19.26 12.34 5.12
C ALA A 92 18.60 12.69 6.47
N GLN A 93 18.12 13.93 6.62
CA GLN A 93 17.38 14.39 7.80
C GLN A 93 16.10 15.13 7.38
N PRO A 94 14.98 14.43 7.19
CA PRO A 94 13.71 15.07 6.91
C PRO A 94 13.22 15.87 8.12
N LYS A 95 12.72 17.09 7.88
CA LYS A 95 12.07 17.94 8.89
C LYS A 95 10.79 17.26 9.40
N GLY A 96 10.31 17.63 10.60
CA GLY A 96 9.13 17.02 11.24
C GLY A 96 7.89 16.98 10.34
N LEU A 97 7.59 18.08 9.66
CA LEU A 97 6.47 18.16 8.70
C LEU A 97 6.63 17.21 7.51
N THR A 98 7.84 17.07 6.97
CA THR A 98 8.11 16.14 5.87
C THR A 98 7.95 14.69 6.32
N ARG A 99 8.33 14.37 7.56
CA ARG A 99 8.12 13.02 8.12
C ARG A 99 6.64 12.72 8.26
N LEU A 100 5.87 13.65 8.85
CA LEU A 100 4.43 13.50 9.00
C LEU A 100 3.74 13.36 7.65
N GLY A 101 4.09 14.20 6.67
CA GLY A 101 3.55 14.14 5.32
C GLY A 101 3.82 12.80 4.63
N LEU A 102 5.04 12.26 4.75
CA LEU A 102 5.37 10.92 4.21
C LEU A 102 4.62 9.81 4.95
N ALA A 103 4.47 9.90 6.27
CA ALA A 103 3.71 8.93 7.05
C ALA A 103 2.23 8.92 6.64
N LEU A 104 1.61 10.09 6.49
CA LEU A 104 0.23 10.22 6.01
C LEU A 104 0.07 9.74 4.57
N LEU A 105 1.01 10.07 3.69
CA LEU A 105 0.98 9.65 2.30
C LEU A 105 1.02 8.12 2.18
N HIS A 106 1.97 7.46 2.85
CA HIS A 106 2.13 6.01 2.79
C HIS A 106 1.06 5.26 3.59
N GLY A 107 0.63 5.78 4.73
CA GLY A 107 -0.50 5.24 5.49
C GLY A 107 -1.80 5.31 4.68
N GLY A 108 -2.07 6.46 4.06
CA GLY A 108 -3.21 6.65 3.18
C GLY A 108 -3.14 5.80 1.90
N ALA A 109 -1.93 5.53 1.39
CA ALA A 109 -1.73 4.65 0.24
C ALA A 109 -2.08 3.20 0.58
N LEU A 110 -1.72 2.71 1.77
CA LEU A 110 -2.12 1.38 2.23
C LEU A 110 -3.65 1.27 2.39
N LEU A 111 -4.28 2.28 2.99
CA LEU A 111 -5.74 2.33 3.12
C LEU A 111 -6.44 2.38 1.76
N SER A 112 -5.92 3.20 0.85
CA SER A 112 -6.43 3.30 -0.53
C SER A 112 -6.28 1.96 -1.25
N ALA A 113 -5.12 1.32 -1.17
CA ALA A 113 -4.90 0.00 -1.76
C ALA A 113 -5.87 -1.05 -1.20
N ALA A 114 -6.07 -1.09 0.12
CA ALA A 114 -7.02 -2.00 0.76
C ALA A 114 -8.46 -1.76 0.27
N ALA A 115 -8.87 -0.50 0.14
CA ALA A 115 -10.18 -0.14 -0.40
C ALA A 115 -10.35 -0.58 -1.86
N CYS A 116 -9.32 -0.40 -2.70
CA CYS A 116 -9.31 -0.85 -4.10
C CYS A 116 -9.39 -2.37 -4.21
N ILE A 117 -8.58 -3.07 -3.41
CA ILE A 117 -8.56 -4.53 -3.35
C ILE A 117 -9.93 -5.06 -2.94
N LEU A 118 -10.52 -4.50 -1.89
CA LEU A 118 -11.85 -4.90 -1.43
C LEU A 118 -12.91 -4.66 -2.52
N ALA A 119 -12.85 -3.52 -3.21
CA ALA A 119 -13.76 -3.20 -4.30
C ALA A 119 -13.66 -4.15 -5.51
N LEU A 120 -12.46 -4.64 -5.81
CA LEU A 120 -12.22 -5.52 -6.97
C LEU A 120 -12.39 -7.01 -6.65
N ALA A 121 -11.91 -7.45 -5.48
CA ALA A 121 -11.86 -8.86 -5.10
C ALA A 121 -13.16 -9.32 -4.43
N SER A 122 -13.82 -8.43 -3.68
CA SER A 122 -14.96 -8.77 -2.81
C SER A 122 -15.98 -7.62 -2.77
N PRO A 123 -16.58 -7.23 -3.91
CA PRO A 123 -17.43 -6.04 -4.03
C PRO A 123 -18.62 -6.02 -3.05
N ARG A 124 -19.07 -7.21 -2.60
CA ARG A 124 -20.15 -7.35 -1.61
C ARG A 124 -19.81 -6.85 -0.20
N PHE A 125 -18.53 -6.85 0.16
CA PHE A 125 -18.05 -6.43 1.48
C PHE A 125 -17.56 -4.99 1.49
N VAL A 126 -17.69 -4.30 0.35
CA VAL A 126 -17.39 -2.89 0.25
C VAL A 126 -18.42 -2.11 1.06
N PRO A 127 -17.99 -1.20 1.96
CA PRO A 127 -18.92 -0.35 2.67
C PRO A 127 -19.78 0.49 1.70
N VAL A 128 -21.03 0.77 2.04
CA VAL A 128 -21.95 1.55 1.18
C VAL A 128 -21.37 2.91 0.77
N TRP A 129 -20.61 3.55 1.68
CA TRP A 129 -19.92 4.82 1.40
C TRP A 129 -18.76 4.70 0.39
N LEU A 130 -18.26 3.50 0.15
CA LEU A 130 -17.25 3.15 -0.86
C LEU A 130 -17.88 2.56 -2.14
N GLY A 131 -19.21 2.53 -2.26
CA GLY A 131 -19.91 2.05 -3.44
C GLY A 131 -20.24 0.56 -3.44
N GLY A 132 -20.20 -0.11 -2.27
CA GLY A 132 -20.71 -1.47 -2.14
C GLY A 132 -22.22 -1.55 -2.29
N PRO A 133 -22.78 -2.77 -2.41
CA PRO A 133 -24.22 -2.95 -2.51
C PRO A 133 -24.87 -2.34 -1.26
N GLY A 134 -25.67 -1.29 -1.45
CA GLY A 134 -26.67 -0.91 -0.46
C GLY A 134 -27.60 -2.10 -0.28
N GLN A 135 -27.95 -2.40 0.97
CA GLN A 135 -28.92 -3.46 1.26
C GLN A 135 -30.20 -3.29 0.45
#